data_AF-A0A1X7HQK4-F1
#
_entry.id   AF-A0A1X7HQK4-F1
#
_cell.length_a   1.000
_cell.length_b   1.000
_cell.length_c   1.000
_cell.angle_alpha   90.00
_cell.angle_beta   90.00
_cell.angle_gamma   90.00
#
_symmetry.space_group_name_H-M   'P 1'
#
loop_
_entity.id
_entity.type
_entity.pdbx_description
1 polymer ?
#
loop_
_entity_poly.entity_id
_entity_poly.type
_entity_poly.pdbx_seq_one_letter_code
_entity_poly.pdbx_strand_id
1 'polypeptide(L)' 'MPTTLPRKNDQLFFIDKEVIVVKVFLSFQLAEVRYLSSFDTFIVDINVLYQYADERSSISIKLLGGVV' A
#
# COMPACT_ATOMS: atom_id res chain seq x y z
N MET A 1 10.27 2.51 14.00
CA MET A 1 8.98 3.03 14.53
C MET A 1 8.04 1.84 14.64
N PRO A 2 7.31 1.65 15.76
CA PRO A 2 6.35 0.55 15.84
C PRO A 2 5.25 0.84 14.82
N THR A 3 5.10 -0.04 13.83
CA THR A 3 4.01 0.03 12.86
C THR A 3 2.73 -0.28 13.62
N THR A 4 1.98 0.75 13.97
CA THR A 4 0.61 0.58 14.44
C THR A 4 -0.15 -0.15 13.34
N LEU A 5 -0.72 -1.31 13.65
CA LEU A 5 -1.51 -2.08 12.69
C LEU A 5 -2.57 -1.18 12.03
N PRO A 6 -2.70 -1.19 10.70
CA PRO A 6 -3.72 -0.43 9.98
C PRO A 6 -5.11 -0.75 10.51
N ARG A 7 -5.97 0.27 10.54
CA ARG A 7 -7.38 0.16 10.94
C ARG A 7 -8.27 0.65 9.81
N LYS A 8 -9.52 0.21 9.83
CA LYS A 8 -10.52 0.68 8.87
C LYS A 8 -10.64 2.21 8.94
N ASN A 9 -10.70 2.84 7.77
CA ASN A 9 -10.72 4.27 7.50
C ASN A 9 -9.40 5.01 7.76
N ASP A 10 -8.32 4.33 8.15
CA ASP A 10 -7.00 4.96 8.17
C ASP A 10 -6.63 5.41 6.75
N GLN A 11 -6.05 6.61 6.66
CA GLN A 11 -5.40 7.11 5.45
C GLN A 11 -3.90 6.84 5.59
N LEU A 12 -3.38 6.05 4.67
CA LEU A 12 -1.99 5.59 4.64
C LEU A 12 -1.46 5.74 3.22
N PHE A 13 -0.17 5.51 3.05
CA PHE A 13 0.50 5.50 1.77
C PHE A 13 0.82 4.06 1.36
N PHE A 14 0.38 3.68 0.16
CA PHE A 14 0.90 2.55 -0.58
C PHE A 14 1.91 3.10 -1.59
N ILE A 15 3.21 2.90 -1.31
CA ILE A 15 4.31 3.54 -2.04
C ILE A 15 4.17 5.08 -1.97
N ASP A 16 3.98 5.76 -3.10
CA ASP A 16 3.83 7.22 -3.21
C ASP A 16 2.35 7.65 -3.29
N LYS A 17 1.41 6.71 -3.18
CA LYS A 17 -0.03 6.96 -3.35
C LYS A 17 -0.79 6.81 -2.05
N GLU A 18 -1.62 7.79 -1.76
CA GLU A 18 -2.51 7.76 -0.61
C GLU A 18 -3.70 6.80 -0.85
N VAL A 19 -4.01 6.01 0.16
CA VAL A 19 -5.07 5.00 0.17
C VAL A 19 -5.86 5.07 1.47
N ILE A 20 -7.14 4.72 1.38
CA ILE A 20 -8.02 4.50 2.54
C ILE A 20 -8.15 3.00 2.78
N VAL A 21 -7.93 2.58 4.03
CA VAL A 21 -8.17 1.19 4.44
C VAL A 21 -9.67 0.91 4.52
N VAL A 22 -10.15 -0.03 3.73
CA VAL A 22 -11.56 -0.45 3.69
C VAL A 22 -11.81 -1.59 4.69
N LYS A 23 -10.89 -2.55 4.74
CA LYS A 23 -10.98 -3.74 5.59
C LYS A 23 -9.59 -4.30 5.91
N VAL A 24 -9.43 -4.93 7.07
CA VAL A 24 -8.17 -5.54 7.51
C VAL A 24 -8.40 -7.02 7.81
N PHE A 25 -7.52 -7.86 7.28
CA PHE A 25 -7.52 -9.32 7.45
C PHE A 25 -6.28 -9.73 8.25
N LEU A 26 -6.31 -9.52 9.57
CA LEU A 26 -5.14 -9.70 10.45
C LEU A 26 -4.54 -11.11 10.40
N SER A 27 -5.36 -12.16 10.26
CA SER A 27 -4.88 -13.55 10.15
C SER A 27 -3.98 -13.80 8.95
N PHE A 28 -4.11 -12.98 7.90
CA PHE A 28 -3.33 -13.09 6.67
C PHE A 28 -2.33 -11.93 6.49
N GLN A 29 -2.29 -10.99 7.42
CA GLN A 29 -1.53 -9.73 7.30
C GLN A 29 -1.87 -8.93 6.03
N LEU A 30 -3.14 -8.96 5.61
CA LEU A 30 -3.62 -8.25 4.42
C LEU A 30 -4.56 -7.10 4.79
N ALA A 31 -4.59 -6.08 3.93
CA ALA A 31 -5.56 -5.00 3.98
C ALA A 31 -6.20 -4.80 2.60
N GLU A 32 -7.51 -4.66 2.58
CA GLU A 32 -8.24 -4.13 1.42
C GLU A 32 -8.22 -2.61 1.51
N VAL A 33 -7.77 -1.98 0.43
CA VAL A 33 -7.59 -0.54 0.33
C VAL A 33 -8.17 -0.02 -0.97
N ARG A 34 -8.37 1.30 -1.05
CA ARG A 34 -8.65 1.99 -2.31
C ARG A 34 -7.90 3.32 -2.35
N TYR A 35 -7.58 3.79 -3.55
CA TYR A 35 -7.07 5.15 -3.72
C TYR A 35 -8.14 6.17 -3.35
N LEU A 36 -7.73 7.36 -2.89
CA LEU A 36 -8.67 8.44 -2.57
C LEU A 36 -9.52 8.85 -3.78
N SER A 37 -8.93 8.80 -4.97
CA SER A 37 -9.54 9.18 -6.25
C SER A 37 -10.38 8.07 -6.92
N SER A 38 -10.42 6.86 -6.36
CA SER A 38 -11.16 5.73 -6.94
C SER A 38 -12.04 5.02 -5.92
N PHE A 39 -13.10 4.39 -6.41
CA PHE A 39 -13.94 3.46 -5.64
C PHE A 39 -13.47 2.01 -5.75
N ASP A 40 -12.59 1.70 -6.71
CA ASP A 40 -12.05 0.35 -6.88
C ASP A 40 -11.16 -0.04 -5.71
N THR A 41 -11.40 -1.22 -5.15
CA THR A 41 -10.62 -1.77 -4.06
C THR A 41 -9.61 -2.80 -4.57
N PHE A 42 -8.51 -2.92 -3.86
CA PHE A 42 -7.50 -3.95 -4.08
C PHE A 42 -6.88 -4.37 -2.75
N ILE A 43 -6.21 -5.53 -2.73
CA ILE A 43 -5.64 -6.11 -1.52
C ILE A 43 -4.12 -5.95 -1.53
N VAL A 44 -3.55 -5.51 -0.42
CA VAL A 44 -2.12 -5.35 -0.21
C VAL A 44 -1.67 -6.02 1.10
N ASP A 45 -0.38 -6.29 1.20
CA ASP A 45 0.25 -6.64 2.48
C ASP A 45 0.18 -5.44 3.44
N ILE A 46 -0.07 -5.67 4.72
CA ILE A 46 -0.13 -4.60 5.72
C ILE A 46 1.22 -3.88 5.84
N ASN A 47 2.34 -4.58 5.64
CA ASN A 47 3.69 -4.05 5.84
C ASN A 47 4.14 -3.08 4.74
N VAL A 48 3.38 -2.96 3.64
CA VAL A 48 3.63 -1.97 2.58
C VAL A 48 2.81 -0.68 2.75
N LEU A 49 2.03 -0.57 3.84
CA LEU A 49 1.28 0.63 4.17
C LEU A 49 2.06 1.47 5.19
N TYR A 50 2.28 2.74 4.86
CA TYR A 50 3.09 3.66 5.65
C TYR A 50 2.32 4.93 6.01
N GLN A 51 2.74 5.61 7.08
CA GLN A 51 2.18 6.92 7.45
C GLN A 51 2.64 8.06 6.54
N TYR A 52 3.71 7.84 5.79
CA TYR A 52 4.32 8.81 4.90
C TYR A 52 4.58 8.17 3.54
N ALA A 53 4.55 8.98 2.48
CA ALA A 53 4.88 8.52 1.14
C ALA A 53 6.30 7.95 1.10
N ASP A 54 6.46 6.83 0.41
CA ASP A 54 7.77 6.28 0.10
C ASP A 54 8.33 7.01 -1.13
N GLU A 55 9.26 7.94 -0.91
CA GLU A 55 9.94 8.68 -1.96
C GLU A 55 11.12 7.93 -2.58
N ARG A 56 11.38 6.67 -2.16
CA ARG A 56 12.45 5.87 -2.74
C ARG A 56 12.17 5.66 -4.23
N SER A 57 13.20 5.88 -5.04
CA SER A 57 13.12 5.70 -6.48
C SER A 57 12.77 4.25 -6.80
N SER A 58 11.74 4.05 -7.63
CA SER A 58 11.46 2.74 -8.20
C SER A 58 12.54 2.39 -9.21
N ILE A 59 12.98 1.13 -9.21
CA ILE A 59 13.86 0.62 -10.25
C ILE A 59 13.01 0.18 -11.44
N SER A 60 13.30 0.72 -12.63
CA SER A 60 12.60 0.27 -13.83
C SER A 60 12.90 -1.22 -14.06
N ILE A 61 11.88 -2.03 -14.31
CA ILE A 61 12.05 -3.45 -14.68
C ILE A 61 12.96 -3.60 -15.93
N LYS A 62 13.01 -2.58 -16.80
CA LYS A 62 13.89 -2.53 -17.97
C LYS A 62 15.37 -2.57 -17.58
N LEU A 63 15.73 -2.02 -16.42
CA LEU A 63 17.09 -2.05 -15.87
C LEU A 63 17.45 -3.43 -15.31
N LEU A 64 16.47 -4.30 -15.07
CA LEU A 64 16.66 -5.67 -14.60
C LEU A 64 16.79 -6.69 -15.75
N GLY A 65 16.93 -6.21 -16.99
CA GLY A 65 17.16 -7.08 -18.17
C GLY A 65 15.92 -7.79 -18.69
N GLY A 66 14.72 -7.38 -18.27
CA GLY A 66 13.46 -7.91 -18.82
C GLY A 66 13.30 -7.51 -20.29
N VAL A 67 13.53 -8.46 -21.19
CA VAL A 67 13.23 -8.31 -22.62
C VAL A 67 11.70 -8.36 -22.78
N VAL A 68 11.11 -7.28 -23.29
CA VAL A 68 9.68 -7.22 -23.67
C VAL A 68 9.50 -7.89 -25.03
#